data_AF-A0A8H3WYV3-F1
#
_entry.id   AF-A0A8H3WYV3-F1
#
_cell.length_a   1.000
_cell.length_b   1.000
_cell.length_c   1.000
_cell.angle_alpha   90.00
_cell.angle_beta   90.00
_cell.angle_gamma   90.00
#
_symmetry.space_group_name_H-M   'P 1'
#
loop_
_entity.id
_entity.type
_entity.pdbx_description
1 polymer ?
#
loop_
_entity_poly.entity_id
_entity_poly.type
_entity_poly.pdbx_seq_one_letter_code
_entity_poly.pdbx_strand_id
1 'polypeptide(L)'
;MKSIIYFFQILFLILQIYSVYGQLQPIYSKFEPLADLWGVAENEVPKLLATEDNLVTGNNLLTPLLNEKDFGGSYINVKTNKIYINIINISKKNDIIENLKMKNYIDLLEFKQVSNSLADLNDTFSKLIKFAVQCNATDFILSHEYKVNNIVLYCYNKCQKNSDFINYAKNFSVIINYLENEDLFPSSDLKFKYRQNNAKRNSPNKDKRHLEIRLFGGDGIHNEDEEDFKPMLCSAGFWVRNGSQILLATAGHCTVNGPYVEPPDDMSVDFLYLPWNSYDPEILIGRMSQYSTTAIDKGYILNENDRINAVPAIRNSDNPDFRELPIVGYLPLYTIGAYLCKSGYTTHVTCGVLNSYDAVHRIEMNGTLHDYFDVWVADLLSRPGDSGGPVFKFVLGEEGVRIVGMIIGAKIQNNISVFHPTDTILRRDDLSLMDLITVHNN
;
A
#
# COMPACT_ATOMS: atom_id res chain seq x y z
N MET A 1 8.53 -61.46 -11.84
CA MET A 1 7.22 -60.83 -12.16
C MET A 1 6.67 -59.98 -11.01
N LYS A 2 6.46 -60.51 -9.79
CA LYS A 2 5.98 -59.71 -8.64
C LYS A 2 6.83 -58.48 -8.31
N SER A 3 8.16 -58.62 -8.31
CA SER A 3 9.08 -57.50 -8.03
C SER A 3 9.01 -56.35 -9.05
N ILE A 4 8.68 -56.65 -10.32
CA ILE A 4 8.53 -55.66 -11.38
C ILE A 4 7.23 -54.88 -11.18
N ILE A 5 6.15 -55.57 -10.79
CA ILE A 5 4.86 -54.95 -10.50
C ILE A 5 4.98 -53.98 -9.31
N TYR A 6 5.67 -54.37 -8.24
CA TYR A 6 5.93 -53.49 -7.09
C TYR A 6 6.74 -52.24 -7.47
N PHE A 7 7.74 -52.39 -8.34
CA PHE A 7 8.52 -51.25 -8.81
C PHE A 7 7.66 -50.25 -9.60
N PHE A 8 6.80 -50.72 -10.51
CA PHE A 8 5.89 -49.84 -11.26
C PHE A 8 4.83 -49.19 -10.36
N GLN A 9 4.32 -49.88 -9.34
CA GLN A 9 3.39 -49.30 -8.37
C GLN A 9 4.03 -48.18 -7.55
N ILE A 10 5.28 -48.37 -7.09
CA ILE A 10 6.03 -47.34 -6.36
C ILE A 10 6.34 -46.16 -7.28
N LEU A 11 6.79 -46.41 -8.51
CA LEU A 11 7.08 -45.35 -9.48
C LEU A 11 5.81 -44.54 -9.82
N PHE A 12 4.67 -45.20 -10.00
CA PHE A 12 3.39 -44.54 -10.25
C PHE A 12 2.95 -43.70 -9.04
N LEU A 13 3.11 -44.20 -7.82
CA LEU A 13 2.81 -43.44 -6.60
C LEU A 13 3.71 -42.20 -6.47
N ILE A 14 5.01 -42.35 -6.77
CA ILE A 14 5.97 -41.25 -6.78
C ILE A 14 5.57 -40.20 -7.84
N LEU A 15 5.21 -40.62 -9.04
CA LEU A 15 4.73 -39.73 -10.11
C LEU A 15 3.43 -39.01 -9.74
N GLN A 16 2.48 -39.68 -9.06
CA GLN A 16 1.26 -39.05 -8.57
C GLN A 16 1.56 -38.01 -7.48
N ILE A 17 2.47 -38.32 -6.55
CA ILE A 17 2.95 -37.37 -5.54
C ILE A 17 3.60 -36.17 -6.23
N TYR A 18 4.53 -36.37 -7.17
CA TYR A 18 5.15 -35.27 -7.91
C TYR A 18 4.16 -34.47 -8.76
N SER A 19 3.12 -35.09 -9.31
CA SER A 19 2.05 -34.40 -10.04
C SER A 19 1.22 -33.50 -9.13
N VAL A 20 0.86 -33.96 -7.92
CA VAL A 20 0.11 -33.16 -6.95
C VAL A 20 0.98 -32.03 -6.41
N TYR A 21 2.24 -32.30 -6.05
CA TYR A 21 3.18 -31.27 -5.64
C TYR A 21 3.44 -30.26 -6.76
N GLY A 22 3.60 -30.70 -8.01
CA GLY A 22 3.77 -29.82 -9.17
C GLY A 22 2.54 -28.96 -9.49
N GLN A 23 1.33 -29.38 -9.11
CA GLN A 23 0.11 -28.58 -9.24
C GLN A 23 -0.09 -27.60 -8.07
N LEU A 24 0.40 -27.93 -6.88
CA LEU A 24 0.30 -27.08 -5.68
C LEU A 24 1.39 -26.00 -5.60
N GLN A 25 2.59 -26.27 -6.11
CA GLN A 25 3.71 -25.32 -6.10
C GLN A 25 3.35 -23.98 -6.78
N PRO A 26 2.72 -23.94 -7.96
CA PRO A 26 2.25 -22.68 -8.54
C PRO A 26 1.27 -21.98 -7.60
N ILE A 27 0.28 -22.68 -7.03
CA ILE A 27 -0.77 -22.02 -6.23
C ILE A 27 -0.20 -21.22 -5.04
N TYR A 28 0.93 -21.67 -4.46
CA TYR A 28 1.57 -20.98 -3.34
C TYR A 28 2.57 -19.91 -3.74
N SER A 29 3.14 -19.95 -4.95
CA SER A 29 4.16 -18.97 -5.36
C SER A 29 3.64 -17.55 -5.48
N LYS A 30 2.33 -17.35 -5.64
CA LYS A 30 1.71 -16.01 -5.53
C LYS A 30 1.93 -15.33 -4.18
N PHE A 31 2.23 -16.09 -3.12
CA PHE A 31 2.39 -15.58 -1.75
C PHE A 31 3.85 -15.30 -1.35
N GLU A 32 4.81 -15.47 -2.26
CA GLU A 32 6.25 -15.23 -2.02
C GLU A 32 6.52 -13.94 -1.20
N PRO A 33 5.95 -12.76 -1.53
CA PRO A 33 6.21 -11.53 -0.77
C PRO A 33 5.77 -11.59 0.71
N LEU A 34 4.68 -12.31 1.02
CA LEU A 34 4.23 -12.52 2.40
C LEU A 34 5.05 -13.60 3.11
N ALA A 35 5.45 -14.65 2.39
CA ALA A 35 6.32 -15.69 2.91
C ALA A 35 7.65 -15.10 3.40
N ASP A 36 8.25 -14.23 2.58
CA ASP A 36 9.48 -13.49 2.89
C ASP A 36 9.31 -12.59 4.13
N LEU A 37 8.23 -11.80 4.18
CA LEU A 37 7.94 -10.94 5.31
C LEU A 37 7.77 -11.72 6.63
N TRP A 38 7.13 -12.88 6.57
CA TRP A 38 6.92 -13.71 7.74
C TRP A 38 8.13 -14.59 8.09
N GLY A 39 9.05 -14.81 7.15
CA GLY A 39 10.17 -15.72 7.30
C GLY A 39 9.72 -17.18 7.39
N VAL A 40 8.75 -17.56 6.57
CA VAL A 40 8.13 -18.91 6.54
C VAL A 40 8.10 -19.44 5.11
N ALA A 41 7.83 -20.73 4.93
CA ALA A 41 7.61 -21.27 3.59
C ALA A 41 6.26 -20.79 3.01
N GLU A 42 6.17 -20.62 1.69
CA GLU A 42 4.95 -20.14 1.01
C GLU A 42 3.71 -21.00 1.28
N ASN A 43 3.90 -22.31 1.46
CA ASN A 43 2.80 -23.22 1.79
C ASN A 43 2.25 -23.02 3.23
N GLU A 44 2.95 -22.29 4.09
CA GLU A 44 2.48 -21.88 5.42
C GLU A 44 1.65 -20.58 5.38
N VAL A 45 1.83 -19.75 4.35
CA VAL A 45 1.15 -18.46 4.20
C VAL A 45 -0.37 -18.60 4.29
N PRO A 46 -1.05 -19.56 3.63
CA PRO A 46 -2.50 -19.68 3.75
C PRO A 46 -3.01 -19.88 5.18
N LYS A 47 -2.25 -20.60 6.01
CA LYS A 47 -2.61 -20.82 7.42
C LYS A 47 -2.48 -19.52 8.23
N LEU A 48 -1.45 -18.73 7.95
CA LEU A 48 -1.24 -17.43 8.59
C LEU A 48 -2.26 -16.38 8.14
N LEU A 49 -2.64 -16.36 6.85
CA LEU A 49 -3.75 -15.54 6.35
C LEU A 49 -5.07 -15.92 7.05
N ALA A 50 -5.36 -17.22 7.21
CA ALA A 50 -6.57 -17.67 7.91
C ALA A 50 -6.56 -17.24 9.39
N THR A 51 -5.38 -17.24 9.99
CA THR A 51 -5.16 -16.76 11.36
C THR A 51 -5.42 -15.26 11.43
N GLU A 52 -4.88 -14.49 10.49
CA GLU A 52 -5.10 -13.05 10.38
C GLU A 52 -6.58 -12.71 10.19
N ASP A 53 -7.30 -13.36 9.28
CA ASP A 53 -8.72 -13.12 9.02
C ASP A 53 -9.57 -13.37 10.28
N ASN A 54 -9.24 -14.42 11.04
CA ASN A 54 -9.89 -14.70 12.32
C ASN A 54 -9.60 -13.62 13.37
N LEU A 55 -8.35 -13.15 13.46
CA LEU A 55 -7.96 -12.07 14.37
C LEU A 55 -8.61 -10.74 13.99
N VAL A 56 -8.64 -10.39 12.70
CA VAL A 56 -9.33 -9.19 12.17
C VAL A 56 -10.82 -9.24 12.51
N THR A 57 -11.46 -10.39 12.30
CA THR A 57 -12.88 -10.56 12.64
C THR A 57 -13.12 -10.38 14.14
N GLY A 58 -12.30 -11.02 14.99
CA GLY A 58 -12.38 -10.85 16.44
C GLY A 58 -12.13 -9.41 16.89
N ASN A 59 -11.17 -8.73 16.27
CA ASN A 59 -10.83 -7.35 16.57
C ASN A 59 -11.96 -6.39 16.18
N ASN A 60 -12.59 -6.59 15.02
CA ASN A 60 -13.75 -5.80 14.59
C ASN A 60 -14.96 -5.95 15.54
N LEU A 61 -15.13 -7.11 16.17
CA LEU A 61 -16.14 -7.33 17.20
C LEU A 61 -15.76 -6.71 18.54
N LEU A 62 -14.46 -6.68 18.86
CA LEU A 62 -13.90 -6.13 20.09
C LEU A 62 -13.94 -4.61 20.12
N THR A 63 -13.48 -3.93 19.06
CA THR A 63 -13.25 -2.47 19.05
C THR A 63 -14.45 -1.66 19.54
N PRO A 64 -15.71 -1.94 19.13
CA PRO A 64 -16.88 -1.22 19.61
C PRO A 64 -17.18 -1.39 21.12
N LEU A 65 -16.54 -2.35 21.79
CA LEU A 65 -16.68 -2.61 23.22
C LEU A 65 -15.67 -1.83 24.07
N LEU A 66 -14.65 -1.24 23.45
CA LEU A 66 -13.57 -0.53 24.13
C LEU A 66 -13.98 0.93 24.36
N ASN A 67 -14.35 1.29 25.59
CA ASN A 67 -14.61 2.68 25.92
C ASN A 67 -13.30 3.49 26.00
N GLU A 68 -13.33 4.75 25.57
CA GLU A 68 -12.11 5.54 25.38
C GLU A 68 -11.38 5.90 26.68
N LYS A 69 -12.03 5.79 27.84
CA LYS A 69 -11.45 6.16 29.15
C LYS A 69 -10.70 5.01 29.80
N ASP A 70 -11.22 3.80 29.66
CA ASP A 70 -10.63 2.61 30.30
C ASP A 70 -9.65 1.87 29.39
N PHE A 71 -9.67 2.15 28.07
CA PHE A 71 -8.89 1.42 27.07
C PHE A 71 -8.07 2.37 26.18
N GLY A 72 -6.92 1.89 25.72
CA GLY A 72 -5.96 2.60 24.86
C GLY A 72 -5.87 2.03 23.44
N GLY A 73 -6.97 1.46 22.94
CA GLY A 73 -7.05 0.80 21.63
C GLY A 73 -6.71 -0.70 21.65
N SER A 74 -6.64 -1.30 20.46
CA SER A 74 -6.30 -2.71 20.25
C SER A 74 -5.55 -2.92 18.94
N TYR A 75 -4.86 -4.05 18.82
CA TYR A 75 -4.15 -4.45 17.61
C TYR A 75 -3.99 -5.97 17.56
N ILE A 76 -3.77 -6.52 16.36
CA ILE A 76 -3.55 -7.95 16.17
C ILE A 76 -2.06 -8.27 15.98
N ASN A 77 -1.71 -9.52 16.22
CA ASN A 77 -0.42 -10.08 15.83
C ASN A 77 -0.62 -11.51 15.34
N VAL A 78 -0.38 -11.71 14.04
CA VAL A 78 -0.57 -13.00 13.37
C VAL A 78 0.43 -14.04 13.89
N LYS A 79 1.69 -13.65 14.13
CA LYS A 79 2.75 -14.58 14.57
C LYS A 79 2.49 -15.13 15.97
N THR A 80 1.96 -14.33 16.89
CA THR A 80 1.59 -14.80 18.23
C THR A 80 0.16 -15.34 18.29
N ASN A 81 -0.63 -15.18 17.23
CA ASN A 81 -2.05 -15.50 17.17
C ASN A 81 -2.84 -14.82 18.31
N LYS A 82 -2.65 -13.51 18.47
CA LYS A 82 -3.26 -12.73 19.55
C LYS A 82 -3.88 -11.42 19.09
N ILE A 83 -4.93 -11.01 19.79
CA ILE A 83 -5.51 -9.66 19.80
C ILE A 83 -5.07 -9.01 21.11
N TYR A 84 -4.25 -7.97 21.00
CA TYR A 84 -3.76 -7.20 22.14
C TYR A 84 -4.73 -6.08 22.47
N ILE A 85 -5.06 -5.95 23.75
CA ILE A 85 -6.00 -4.96 24.27
C ILE A 85 -5.24 -4.07 25.25
N ASN A 86 -5.08 -2.80 24.91
CA ASN A 86 -4.49 -1.83 25.80
C ASN A 86 -5.53 -1.39 26.84
N ILE A 87 -5.25 -1.62 28.12
CA ILE A 87 -6.20 -1.37 29.22
C ILE A 87 -5.54 -0.51 30.30
N ILE A 88 -6.26 0.51 30.76
CA ILE A 88 -5.84 1.35 31.88
C ILE A 88 -6.31 0.72 33.18
N ASN A 89 -7.59 0.39 33.23
CA ASN A 89 -8.25 -0.13 34.41
C ASN A 89 -8.45 -1.64 34.29
N ILE A 90 -7.56 -2.44 34.89
CA ILE A 90 -7.60 -3.90 34.79
C ILE A 90 -8.92 -4.52 35.29
N SER A 91 -9.66 -3.83 36.16
CA SER A 91 -10.98 -4.30 36.62
C SER A 91 -12.00 -4.40 35.49
N LYS A 92 -11.80 -3.67 34.38
CA LYS A 92 -12.64 -3.68 33.17
C LYS A 92 -12.39 -4.85 32.24
N LYS A 93 -11.41 -5.71 32.56
CA LYS A 93 -11.12 -6.92 31.80
C LYS A 93 -12.35 -7.85 31.70
N ASN A 94 -13.11 -8.00 32.78
CA ASN A 94 -14.26 -8.91 32.81
C ASN A 94 -15.40 -8.42 31.91
N ASP A 95 -15.58 -7.10 31.75
CA ASP A 95 -16.57 -6.50 30.85
C ASP A 95 -16.38 -6.99 29.40
N ILE A 96 -15.14 -7.31 29.01
CA ILE A 96 -14.81 -7.86 27.68
C ILE A 96 -14.96 -9.38 27.63
N ILE A 97 -14.41 -10.10 28.62
CA ILE A 97 -14.40 -11.58 28.62
C ILE A 97 -15.81 -12.16 28.77
N GLU A 98 -16.66 -11.52 29.55
CA GLU A 98 -18.05 -11.96 29.77
C GLU A 98 -18.98 -11.55 28.61
N ASN A 99 -18.49 -10.75 27.66
CA ASN A 99 -19.29 -10.31 26.51
C ASN A 99 -19.55 -11.46 25.54
N LEU A 100 -20.83 -11.73 25.24
CA LEU A 100 -21.24 -12.82 24.35
C LEU A 100 -20.62 -12.73 22.95
N LYS A 101 -20.33 -11.52 22.43
CA LYS A 101 -19.68 -11.35 21.11
C LYS A 101 -18.25 -11.88 21.10
N MET A 102 -17.58 -11.85 22.25
CA MET A 102 -16.18 -12.24 22.38
C MET A 102 -15.98 -13.71 22.75
N LYS A 103 -17.06 -14.45 23.01
CA LYS A 103 -17.02 -15.84 23.51
C LYS A 103 -16.10 -16.76 22.67
N ASN A 104 -16.14 -16.64 21.35
CA ASN A 104 -15.34 -17.49 20.44
C ASN A 104 -13.89 -17.02 20.27
N TYR A 105 -13.53 -15.87 20.85
CA TYR A 105 -12.24 -15.22 20.68
C TYR A 105 -11.47 -15.06 21.99
N ILE A 106 -12.01 -15.52 23.14
CA ILE A 106 -11.43 -15.34 24.48
C ILE A 106 -9.97 -15.81 24.52
N ASP A 107 -9.66 -16.97 23.94
CA ASP A 107 -8.30 -17.54 23.94
C ASP A 107 -7.30 -16.76 23.08
N LEU A 108 -7.79 -15.86 22.22
CA LEU A 108 -6.97 -14.98 21.40
C LEU A 108 -6.68 -13.64 22.08
N LEU A 109 -7.40 -13.28 23.16
CA LEU A 109 -7.26 -11.98 23.80
C LEU A 109 -6.04 -11.94 24.74
N GLU A 110 -5.28 -10.85 24.65
CA GLU A 110 -4.19 -10.56 25.57
C GLU A 110 -4.28 -9.10 26.06
N PHE A 111 -4.46 -8.91 27.35
CA PHE A 111 -4.60 -7.58 27.95
C PHE A 111 -3.24 -7.04 28.36
N LYS A 112 -2.91 -5.84 27.89
CA LYS A 112 -1.70 -5.09 28.23
C LYS A 112 -2.07 -3.87 29.04
N GLN A 113 -1.59 -3.82 30.28
CA GLN A 113 -1.77 -2.62 31.09
C GLN A 113 -0.91 -1.49 30.53
N VAL A 114 -1.51 -0.33 30.29
CA VAL A 114 -0.84 0.83 29.69
C VAL A 114 -1.15 2.12 30.44
N SER A 115 -0.54 3.23 30.02
CA SER A 115 -0.65 4.53 30.70
C SER A 115 -1.62 5.50 30.02
N ASN A 116 -1.79 5.42 28.70
CA ASN A 116 -2.59 6.38 27.94
C ASN A 116 -3.92 5.76 27.52
N SER A 117 -5.03 6.34 27.96
CA SER A 117 -6.35 6.00 27.43
C SER A 117 -6.49 6.51 26.00
N LEU A 118 -7.44 5.99 25.23
CA LEU A 118 -7.72 6.49 23.89
C LEU A 118 -8.19 7.95 23.94
N ALA A 119 -8.90 8.36 25.00
CA ALA A 119 -9.27 9.75 25.22
C ALA A 119 -8.03 10.66 25.41
N ASP A 120 -7.03 10.20 26.17
CA ASP A 120 -5.77 10.96 26.38
C ASP A 120 -4.96 11.06 25.08
N LEU A 121 -4.92 9.98 24.30
CA LEU A 121 -4.26 9.95 23.00
C LEU A 121 -4.95 10.93 22.03
N ASN A 122 -6.27 10.88 21.91
CA ASN A 122 -7.06 11.77 21.03
C ASN A 122 -6.90 13.25 21.42
N ASP A 123 -6.92 13.56 22.72
CA ASP A 123 -6.70 14.91 23.23
C ASP A 123 -5.29 15.42 22.92
N THR A 124 -4.27 14.58 23.15
CA THR A 124 -2.88 14.88 22.81
C THR A 124 -2.71 15.13 21.31
N PHE A 125 -3.21 14.22 20.47
CA PHE A 125 -3.16 14.32 19.02
C PHE A 125 -3.81 15.62 18.51
N SER A 126 -4.99 15.95 19.01
CA SER A 126 -5.71 17.19 18.68
C SER A 126 -4.92 18.45 19.05
N LYS A 127 -4.30 18.47 20.24
CA LYS A 127 -3.46 19.59 20.69
C LYS A 127 -2.22 19.76 19.80
N LEU A 128 -1.57 18.66 19.43
CA LEU A 128 -0.39 18.67 18.56
C LEU A 128 -0.73 19.18 17.17
N ILE A 129 -1.81 18.72 16.54
CA ILE A 129 -2.25 19.20 15.23
C ILE A 129 -2.54 20.70 15.28
N LYS A 130 -3.30 21.14 16.29
CA LYS A 130 -3.63 22.56 16.47
C LYS A 130 -2.37 23.41 16.59
N PHE A 131 -1.38 22.96 17.37
CA PHE A 131 -0.13 23.69 17.53
C PHE A 131 0.73 23.65 16.26
N ALA A 132 0.78 22.53 15.56
CA ALA A 132 1.48 22.40 14.28
C ALA A 132 0.95 23.40 13.24
N VAL A 133 -0.37 23.64 13.19
CA VAL A 133 -0.97 24.70 12.36
C VAL A 133 -0.51 26.08 12.81
N GLN A 134 -0.51 26.36 14.12
CA GLN A 134 -0.14 27.68 14.65
C GLN A 134 1.30 28.09 14.34
N CYS A 135 2.22 27.14 14.30
CA CYS A 135 3.63 27.41 13.99
C CYS A 135 4.02 27.04 12.55
N ASN A 136 3.06 26.75 11.67
CA ASN A 136 3.30 26.27 10.31
C ASN A 136 4.33 25.13 10.24
N ALA A 137 4.28 24.20 11.21
CA ALA A 137 5.16 23.03 11.17
C ALA A 137 4.82 22.19 9.94
N THR A 138 5.83 21.69 9.26
CA THR A 138 5.69 20.92 8.01
C THR A 138 6.55 19.67 8.03
N ASP A 139 6.49 18.85 6.99
CA ASP A 139 7.40 17.72 6.78
C ASP A 139 7.37 16.69 7.93
N PHE A 140 6.17 16.25 8.31
CA PHE A 140 5.97 15.25 9.35
C PHE A 140 4.75 14.34 9.12
N ILE A 141 4.76 13.18 9.78
CA ILE A 141 3.60 12.32 9.97
C ILE A 141 3.33 12.21 11.47
N LEU A 142 2.11 12.50 11.89
CA LEU A 142 1.64 12.31 13.26
C LEU A 142 0.60 11.20 13.26
N SER A 143 0.77 10.18 14.12
CA SER A 143 -0.09 9.00 14.09
C SER A 143 -0.40 8.44 15.48
N HIS A 144 -1.56 7.81 15.62
CA HIS A 144 -1.87 6.96 16.77
C HIS A 144 -1.30 5.56 16.54
N GLU A 145 -0.34 5.14 17.36
CA GLU A 145 0.21 3.79 17.25
C GLU A 145 -0.15 2.94 18.47
N TYR A 146 -1.23 2.17 18.33
CA TYR A 146 -1.76 1.35 19.43
C TYR A 146 -0.78 0.27 19.90
N LYS A 147 0.16 -0.18 19.05
CA LYS A 147 1.17 -1.16 19.45
C LYS A 147 2.08 -0.65 20.58
N VAL A 148 2.38 0.64 20.58
CA VAL A 148 3.19 1.33 21.61
C VAL A 148 2.35 2.17 22.58
N ASN A 149 1.03 2.22 22.38
CA ASN A 149 0.07 3.02 23.14
C ASN A 149 0.52 4.49 23.30
N ASN A 150 0.95 5.09 22.20
CA ASN A 150 1.42 6.47 22.19
C ASN A 150 1.15 7.15 20.84
N ILE A 151 1.26 8.47 20.84
CA ILE A 151 1.37 9.26 19.62
C ILE A 151 2.81 9.15 19.11
N VAL A 152 2.96 8.86 17.83
CA VAL A 152 4.24 8.78 17.15
C VAL A 152 4.34 9.89 16.12
N LEU A 153 5.41 10.67 16.23
CA LEU A 153 5.76 11.75 15.32
C LEU A 153 6.96 11.32 14.49
N TYR A 154 6.73 11.03 13.22
CA TYR A 154 7.77 10.87 12.22
C TYR A 154 8.08 12.22 11.62
N CYS A 155 9.34 12.61 11.63
CA CYS A 155 9.71 13.95 11.23
C CYS A 155 10.87 13.95 10.26
N TYR A 156 10.66 14.56 9.10
CA TYR A 156 11.67 14.58 8.04
C TYR A 156 12.76 15.60 8.35
N ASN A 157 13.96 15.38 7.79
CA ASN A 157 15.11 16.29 7.93
C ASN A 157 15.43 16.66 9.38
N LYS A 158 15.27 15.70 10.30
CA LYS A 158 15.47 15.89 11.74
C LYS A 158 14.67 17.07 12.33
N CYS A 159 13.56 17.45 11.70
CA CYS A 159 12.72 18.57 12.11
C CYS A 159 13.43 19.92 12.17
N GLN A 160 14.48 20.15 11.39
CA GLN A 160 15.29 21.36 11.53
C GLN A 160 14.46 22.65 11.42
N LYS A 161 13.39 22.63 10.62
CA LYS A 161 12.45 23.75 10.44
C LYS A 161 11.33 23.82 11.50
N ASN A 162 11.14 22.80 12.35
CA ASN A 162 9.99 22.65 13.24
C ASN A 162 10.35 22.71 14.73
N SER A 163 11.40 23.44 15.12
CA SER A 163 11.91 23.42 16.50
C SER A 163 10.85 23.69 17.56
N ASP A 164 9.96 24.65 17.31
CA ASP A 164 8.91 25.04 18.26
C ASP A 164 7.87 23.93 18.43
N PHE A 165 7.44 23.32 17.33
CA PHE A 165 6.54 22.17 17.34
C PHE A 165 7.15 20.98 18.08
N ILE A 166 8.43 20.68 17.83
CA ILE A 166 9.13 19.59 18.51
C ILE A 166 9.27 19.84 20.00
N ASN A 167 9.59 21.07 20.40
CA ASN A 167 9.68 21.43 21.81
C ASN A 167 8.31 21.34 22.49
N TYR A 168 7.24 21.73 21.79
CA TYR A 168 5.87 21.55 22.28
C TYR A 168 5.49 20.07 22.42
N ALA A 169 5.79 19.24 21.42
CA ALA A 169 5.49 17.82 21.40
C ALA A 169 6.16 17.04 22.53
N LYS A 170 7.39 17.42 22.91
CA LYS A 170 8.13 16.82 24.04
C LYS A 170 7.38 16.93 25.38
N ASN A 171 6.49 17.91 25.54
CA ASN A 171 5.71 18.07 26.77
C ASN A 171 4.64 16.97 26.94
N PHE A 172 4.35 16.20 25.90
CA PHE A 172 3.33 15.15 25.89
C PHE A 172 3.91 13.73 25.83
N SER A 173 5.23 13.57 26.04
CA SER A 173 5.91 12.27 25.97
C SER A 173 5.68 11.51 24.64
N VAL A 174 5.49 12.24 23.54
CA VAL A 174 5.38 11.73 22.17
C VAL A 174 6.66 10.99 21.79
N ILE A 175 6.53 9.87 21.08
CA ILE A 175 7.69 9.18 20.49
C ILE A 175 8.06 9.92 19.20
N ILE A 176 9.27 10.49 19.17
CA ILE A 176 9.74 11.25 18.01
C ILE A 176 10.77 10.43 17.24
N ASN A 177 10.41 10.05 16.03
CA ASN A 177 11.27 9.36 15.08
C ASN A 177 11.83 10.36 14.09
N TYR A 178 13.11 10.71 14.27
CA TYR A 178 13.83 11.55 13.33
C TYR A 178 14.20 10.75 12.09
N LEU A 179 13.64 11.13 10.95
CA LEU A 179 13.94 10.54 9.66
C LEU A 179 15.01 11.38 8.98
N GLU A 180 16.12 10.74 8.60
CA GLU A 180 17.13 11.39 7.77
C GLU A 180 16.68 11.38 6.31
N ASN A 181 16.86 12.49 5.61
CA ASN A 181 16.96 12.42 4.17
C ASN A 181 18.32 11.81 3.88
N GLU A 182 18.36 10.53 3.54
CA GLU A 182 19.51 10.09 2.76
C GLU A 182 19.43 10.78 1.40
N ASP A 183 20.54 11.36 0.97
CA ASP A 183 20.80 11.73 -0.42
C ASP A 183 20.82 10.45 -1.27
N LEU A 184 19.66 9.81 -1.45
CA LEU A 184 19.49 8.62 -2.29
C LEU A 184 19.03 8.98 -3.70
N PHE A 185 19.28 10.21 -4.12
CA PHE A 185 19.75 10.38 -5.48
C PHE A 185 21.27 10.30 -5.42
N PRO A 186 21.91 9.20 -5.87
CA PRO A 186 23.02 9.49 -6.74
C PRO A 186 22.40 10.24 -7.92
N SER A 187 22.51 11.57 -7.90
CA SER A 187 22.09 12.48 -8.98
C SER A 187 22.89 12.27 -10.27
N SER A 188 23.47 11.08 -10.45
CA SER A 188 24.37 10.66 -11.52
C SER A 188 24.52 9.14 -11.67
N ASP A 189 24.03 8.28 -10.74
CA ASP A 189 24.18 6.79 -10.83
C ASP A 189 22.87 6.02 -11.05
N LEU A 190 21.77 6.67 -11.42
CA LEU A 190 20.79 6.03 -12.32
C LEU A 190 21.32 5.94 -13.76
N LYS A 191 22.65 5.84 -13.95
CA LYS A 191 23.19 4.90 -14.93
C LYS A 191 22.88 3.50 -14.43
N PHE A 192 21.62 3.08 -14.57
CA PHE A 192 21.25 1.68 -14.54
C PHE A 192 22.31 0.90 -15.31
N LYS A 193 23.06 0.03 -14.62
CA LYS A 193 24.10 -0.81 -15.22
C LYS A 193 23.41 -1.78 -16.17
N TYR A 194 23.26 -1.29 -17.39
CA TYR A 194 22.83 -1.97 -18.59
C TYR A 194 23.68 -3.25 -18.73
N ARG A 195 23.13 -4.42 -18.37
CA ARG A 195 23.57 -5.65 -19.04
C ARG A 195 22.96 -5.58 -20.42
N GLN A 196 23.72 -5.03 -21.38
CA GLN A 196 23.51 -5.31 -22.79
C GLN A 196 23.83 -6.79 -22.93
N ASN A 197 22.88 -7.65 -22.56
CA ASN A 197 22.78 -8.93 -23.21
C ASN A 197 22.33 -8.59 -24.63
N ASN A 198 23.32 -8.25 -25.47
CA ASN A 198 23.28 -8.40 -26.91
C ASN A 198 23.10 -9.90 -27.22
N ALA A 199 22.00 -10.49 -26.75
CA ALA A 199 21.41 -11.62 -27.41
C ALA A 199 20.86 -11.06 -28.72
N LYS A 200 21.66 -11.20 -29.78
CA LYS A 200 21.26 -11.01 -31.16
C LYS A 200 19.90 -11.69 -31.36
N ARG A 201 18.80 -10.94 -31.21
CA ARG A 201 17.50 -11.33 -31.75
C ARG A 201 17.55 -11.05 -33.24
N ASN A 202 18.21 -11.97 -33.96
CA ASN A 202 17.87 -12.21 -35.35
C ASN A 202 16.46 -12.80 -35.37
N SER A 203 15.45 -11.94 -35.49
CA SER A 203 14.13 -12.37 -35.95
C SER A 203 13.63 -11.34 -36.96
N PRO A 204 13.85 -11.57 -38.26
CA PRO A 204 13.18 -10.82 -39.30
C PRO A 204 11.75 -11.37 -39.39
N ASN A 205 10.86 -10.83 -38.58
CA ASN A 205 9.44 -10.86 -38.90
C ASN A 205 8.73 -9.66 -38.28
N LYS A 206 8.76 -8.54 -39.02
CA LYS A 206 7.87 -7.40 -38.84
C LYS A 206 6.46 -7.84 -39.26
N ASP A 207 5.80 -8.58 -38.39
CA ASP A 207 4.34 -8.58 -38.35
C ASP A 207 3.97 -7.53 -37.31
N LYS A 208 3.59 -6.34 -37.78
CA LYS A 208 2.96 -5.30 -36.95
C LYS A 208 1.56 -5.79 -36.56
N ARG A 209 1.49 -6.83 -35.75
CA ARG A 209 0.28 -7.13 -34.99
C ARG A 209 0.04 -5.91 -34.10
N HIS A 210 -1.19 -5.40 -34.07
CA HIS A 210 -1.63 -4.42 -33.08
C HIS A 210 -1.32 -5.02 -31.70
N LEU A 211 -0.17 -4.67 -31.13
CA LEU A 211 0.25 -5.14 -29.82
C LEU A 211 -0.55 -4.32 -28.82
N GLU A 212 -1.60 -4.92 -28.31
CA GLU A 212 -2.35 -4.43 -27.17
C GLU A 212 -1.42 -4.36 -25.95
N ILE A 213 -1.32 -3.17 -25.37
CA ILE A 213 -0.48 -2.89 -24.22
C ILE A 213 -1.34 -3.07 -22.97
N ARG A 214 -0.89 -3.96 -22.09
CA ARG A 214 -1.55 -4.23 -20.81
C ARG A 214 -0.86 -3.39 -19.75
N LEU A 215 -1.58 -2.41 -19.20
CA LEU A 215 -1.11 -1.56 -18.12
C LEU A 215 -1.71 -2.05 -16.81
N PHE A 216 -0.85 -2.40 -15.86
CA PHE A 216 -1.21 -2.95 -14.57
C PHE A 216 -1.04 -1.93 -13.45
N GLY A 217 -1.73 -2.15 -12.33
CA GLY A 217 -1.38 -1.44 -11.09
C GLY A 217 0.08 -1.72 -10.70
N GLY A 218 0.81 -0.71 -10.27
CA GLY A 218 2.23 -0.76 -9.93
C GLY A 218 3.17 -0.54 -11.12
N ASP A 219 2.69 -0.52 -12.37
CA ASP A 219 3.50 -0.06 -13.50
C ASP A 219 3.94 1.39 -13.35
N GLY A 220 5.02 1.78 -14.02
CA GLY A 220 5.48 3.16 -14.02
C GLY A 220 4.61 4.03 -14.91
N ILE A 221 4.45 5.28 -14.48
CA ILE A 221 3.89 6.36 -15.28
C ILE A 221 4.76 7.61 -15.09
N HIS A 222 4.92 8.41 -16.13
CA HIS A 222 5.65 9.67 -16.04
C HIS A 222 5.03 10.74 -16.92
N ASN A 223 5.43 11.98 -16.69
CA ASN A 223 4.84 13.17 -17.30
C ASN A 223 5.88 14.12 -17.89
N GLU A 224 6.96 13.64 -18.54
CA GLU A 224 7.71 14.45 -19.53
C GLU A 224 8.85 13.74 -20.25
N ASP A 225 9.20 14.35 -21.40
CA ASP A 225 10.23 14.00 -22.38
C ASP A 225 11.24 15.14 -22.71
N GLU A 226 11.20 16.29 -22.02
CA GLU A 226 12.15 17.38 -22.33
C GLU A 226 13.49 17.25 -21.56
N GLU A 227 14.60 17.39 -22.28
CA GLU A 227 15.99 17.16 -21.80
C GLU A 227 16.40 17.98 -20.56
N ASP A 228 15.64 19.02 -20.21
CA ASP A 228 15.98 19.99 -19.16
C ASP A 228 15.25 19.77 -17.82
N PHE A 229 14.23 18.91 -17.76
CA PHE A 229 13.47 18.62 -16.53
C PHE A 229 13.60 17.16 -16.09
N LYS A 230 13.62 16.93 -14.77
CA LYS A 230 13.60 15.56 -14.22
C LYS A 230 12.16 15.05 -14.29
N PRO A 231 11.86 13.98 -15.06
CA PRO A 231 10.49 13.48 -15.19
C PRO A 231 9.94 13.10 -13.81
N MET A 232 8.68 13.48 -13.53
CA MET A 232 8.00 13.00 -12.33
C MET A 232 7.62 11.55 -12.57
N LEU A 233 8.41 10.65 -12.00
CA LEU A 233 8.16 9.23 -12.05
C LEU A 233 7.20 8.85 -10.91
N CYS A 234 6.11 8.18 -11.27
CA CYS A 234 5.11 7.64 -10.37
C CYS A 234 4.74 6.21 -10.80
N SER A 235 3.79 5.64 -10.07
CA SER A 235 3.18 4.34 -10.35
C SER A 235 1.70 4.48 -10.69
N ALA A 236 1.24 3.63 -11.60
CA ALA A 236 -0.16 3.35 -11.86
C ALA A 236 -0.81 2.74 -10.60
N GLY A 237 -1.98 3.23 -10.20
CA GLY A 237 -2.73 2.68 -9.08
C GLY A 237 -3.61 1.52 -9.51
N PHE A 238 -4.83 1.84 -9.92
CA PHE A 238 -5.81 0.87 -10.39
C PHE A 238 -6.83 1.52 -11.31
N TRP A 239 -7.44 0.71 -12.17
CA TRP A 239 -8.44 1.17 -13.12
C TRP A 239 -9.80 1.38 -12.44
N VAL A 240 -10.44 2.50 -12.75
CA VAL A 240 -11.77 2.87 -12.26
C VAL A 240 -12.66 3.31 -13.43
N ARG A 241 -13.96 3.28 -13.22
CA ARG A 241 -14.97 3.67 -14.19
C ARG A 241 -15.82 4.81 -13.64
N ASN A 242 -16.02 5.83 -14.47
CA ASN A 242 -16.94 6.94 -14.21
C ASN A 242 -17.93 7.03 -15.38
N GLY A 243 -19.09 6.39 -15.23
CA GLY A 243 -20.03 6.21 -16.34
C GLY A 243 -19.40 5.36 -17.45
N SER A 244 -19.24 5.94 -18.65
CA SER A 244 -18.58 5.27 -19.78
C SER A 244 -17.06 5.49 -19.83
N GLN A 245 -16.52 6.38 -18.99
CA GLN A 245 -15.10 6.70 -19.00
C GLN A 245 -14.31 5.69 -18.19
N ILE A 246 -13.18 5.24 -18.73
CA ILE A 246 -12.20 4.40 -18.06
C ILE A 246 -11.04 5.30 -17.66
N LEU A 247 -10.72 5.31 -16.38
CA LEU A 247 -9.73 6.19 -15.77
C LEU A 247 -8.70 5.35 -15.01
N LEU A 248 -7.43 5.75 -15.04
CA LEU A 248 -6.39 5.18 -14.19
C LEU A 248 -6.23 6.07 -12.95
N ALA A 249 -6.52 5.52 -11.77
CA ALA A 249 -6.24 6.20 -10.51
C ALA A 249 -4.73 6.18 -10.22
N THR A 250 -4.19 7.29 -9.72
CA THR A 250 -2.82 7.44 -9.21
C THR A 250 -2.76 8.60 -8.20
N ALA A 251 -1.60 8.93 -7.65
CA ALA A 251 -1.45 10.05 -6.71
C ALA A 251 -1.56 11.40 -7.46
N GLY A 252 -2.21 12.37 -6.84
CA GLY A 252 -2.44 13.69 -7.45
C GLY A 252 -1.14 14.48 -7.55
N HIS A 253 -0.24 14.37 -6.57
CA HIS A 253 1.05 15.05 -6.60
C HIS A 253 1.95 14.61 -7.76
N CYS A 254 1.62 13.54 -8.47
CA CYS A 254 2.31 13.15 -9.69
C CYS A 254 2.20 14.21 -10.81
N THR A 255 1.32 15.21 -10.69
CA THR A 255 1.22 16.34 -11.62
C THR A 255 2.13 17.52 -11.29
N VAL A 256 2.68 17.59 -10.06
CA VAL A 256 3.27 18.82 -9.46
C VAL A 256 4.44 19.41 -10.24
N ASN A 257 5.05 18.66 -11.16
CA ASN A 257 6.14 19.10 -12.03
C ASN A 257 5.93 18.73 -13.52
N GLY A 258 4.71 18.41 -13.94
CA GLY A 258 4.43 18.11 -15.36
C GLY A 258 4.20 19.38 -16.18
N PRO A 259 4.40 19.33 -17.51
CA PRO A 259 3.98 20.41 -18.38
C PRO A 259 2.46 20.44 -18.36
N TYR A 260 1.91 21.62 -18.10
CA TYR A 260 0.50 21.84 -18.36
C TYR A 260 0.29 21.86 -19.88
N VAL A 261 -0.66 21.09 -20.38
CA VAL A 261 -1.00 21.07 -21.81
C VAL A 261 -1.43 22.49 -22.22
N GLU A 262 -0.85 23.03 -23.29
CA GLU A 262 -1.26 24.33 -23.83
C GLU A 262 -2.51 24.21 -24.73
N PRO A 263 -3.48 25.15 -24.64
CA PRO A 263 -3.53 26.26 -23.68
C PRO A 263 -3.87 25.75 -22.26
N PRO A 264 -3.30 26.36 -21.20
CA PRO A 264 -3.36 25.89 -19.81
C PRO A 264 -4.75 26.01 -19.16
N ASP A 265 -5.81 26.08 -19.95
CA ASP A 265 -7.17 26.41 -19.51
C ASP A 265 -7.76 25.34 -18.58
N ASP A 266 -7.25 24.10 -18.62
CA ASP A 266 -7.73 22.99 -17.77
C ASP A 266 -6.67 22.41 -16.81
N MET A 267 -5.44 22.95 -16.81
CA MET A 267 -4.31 22.47 -16.00
C MET A 267 -4.07 20.95 -16.12
N SER A 268 -4.41 20.33 -17.26
CA SER A 268 -4.18 18.90 -17.48
C SER A 268 -2.72 18.57 -17.75
N VAL A 269 -2.31 17.36 -17.37
CA VAL A 269 -0.96 16.83 -17.58
C VAL A 269 -1.04 15.50 -18.34
N ASP A 270 -0.26 15.36 -19.41
CA ASP A 270 -0.14 14.11 -20.17
C ASP A 270 0.68 13.08 -19.38
N PHE A 271 0.23 11.82 -19.38
CA PHE A 271 0.94 10.71 -18.75
C PHE A 271 1.29 9.62 -19.76
N LEU A 272 2.55 9.20 -19.70
CA LEU A 272 3.16 8.17 -20.54
C LEU A 272 3.35 6.89 -19.72
N TYR A 273 3.20 5.74 -20.37
CA TYR A 273 3.36 4.43 -19.78
C TYR A 273 4.83 3.99 -19.72
N LEU A 274 5.27 3.48 -18.58
CA LEU A 274 6.61 2.95 -18.35
C LEU A 274 6.56 1.57 -17.66
N PRO A 275 6.66 0.46 -18.40
CA PRO A 275 6.66 -0.88 -17.81
C PRO A 275 7.87 -1.13 -16.91
N TRP A 276 7.74 -2.04 -15.94
CA TRP A 276 8.90 -2.51 -15.18
C TRP A 276 10.00 -3.04 -16.11
N ASN A 277 11.25 -2.69 -15.81
CA ASN A 277 12.45 -3.20 -16.48
C ASN A 277 12.53 -2.92 -18.00
N SER A 278 11.75 -1.97 -18.52
CA SER A 278 11.89 -1.54 -19.92
C SER A 278 11.81 -0.02 -20.05
N TYR A 279 12.57 0.48 -21.02
CA TYR A 279 12.60 1.89 -21.44
C TYR A 279 11.95 2.06 -22.82
N ASP A 280 11.09 1.10 -23.21
CA ASP A 280 10.35 1.11 -24.47
C ASP A 280 9.40 2.33 -24.55
N PRO A 281 9.06 2.77 -25.78
CA PRO A 281 8.77 4.17 -26.06
C PRO A 281 7.55 4.71 -25.32
N GLU A 282 7.62 6.02 -25.08
CA GLU A 282 6.62 6.95 -24.58
C GLU A 282 5.23 6.70 -25.18
N ILE A 283 4.50 5.73 -24.63
CA ILE A 283 3.12 5.47 -25.03
C ILE A 283 2.23 6.35 -24.16
N LEU A 284 1.62 7.37 -24.76
CA LEU A 284 0.60 8.18 -24.12
C LEU A 284 -0.53 7.29 -23.58
N ILE A 285 -0.82 7.41 -22.30
CA ILE A 285 -2.00 6.84 -21.67
C ILE A 285 -3.18 7.79 -21.90
N GLY A 286 -2.95 9.06 -21.57
CA GLY A 286 -3.87 10.17 -21.75
C GLY A 286 -3.64 11.24 -20.69
N ARG A 287 -4.63 12.10 -20.49
CA ARG A 287 -4.55 13.29 -19.65
C ARG A 287 -5.10 13.07 -18.25
N MET A 288 -4.41 13.60 -17.25
CA MET A 288 -4.96 13.80 -15.92
C MET A 288 -5.52 15.21 -15.79
N SER A 289 -6.85 15.35 -15.81
CA SER A 289 -7.55 16.62 -15.59
C SER A 289 -8.35 16.66 -14.28
N GLN A 290 -8.51 15.51 -13.61
CA GLN A 290 -9.20 15.39 -12.34
C GLN A 290 -8.20 14.95 -11.28
N TYR A 291 -7.70 15.88 -10.47
CA TYR A 291 -6.78 15.58 -9.38
C TYR A 291 -6.94 16.54 -8.21
N SER A 292 -6.49 16.09 -7.04
CA SER A 292 -6.37 16.88 -5.82
C SER A 292 -5.01 16.58 -5.20
N THR A 293 -4.36 17.63 -4.72
CA THR A 293 -3.06 17.55 -4.03
C THR A 293 -3.13 18.09 -2.62
N THR A 294 -4.22 18.73 -2.18
CA THR A 294 -4.22 19.50 -0.92
C THR A 294 -4.85 18.75 0.24
N ALA A 295 -6.01 18.11 0.02
CA ALA A 295 -6.76 17.40 1.06
C ALA A 295 -6.71 15.87 0.87
N ILE A 296 -6.82 15.42 -0.37
CA ILE A 296 -6.70 14.00 -0.74
C ILE A 296 -5.77 13.95 -1.94
N ASP A 297 -4.65 13.27 -1.78
CA ASP A 297 -3.64 13.12 -2.83
C ASP A 297 -4.04 12.03 -3.82
N LYS A 298 -4.82 12.42 -4.83
CA LYS A 298 -5.33 11.51 -5.85
C LYS A 298 -5.49 12.20 -7.20
N GLY A 299 -5.37 11.43 -8.26
CA GLY A 299 -5.54 11.87 -9.64
C GLY A 299 -6.10 10.76 -10.51
N TYR A 300 -6.76 11.15 -11.59
CA TYR A 300 -7.38 10.25 -12.56
C TYR A 300 -6.94 10.59 -13.98
N ILE A 301 -6.20 9.68 -14.59
CA ILE A 301 -5.78 9.79 -15.99
C ILE A 301 -6.88 9.18 -16.86
N LEU A 302 -7.42 9.95 -17.79
CA LEU A 302 -8.35 9.43 -18.80
C LEU A 302 -7.60 8.50 -19.75
N ASN A 303 -8.11 7.29 -19.97
CA ASN A 303 -7.57 6.41 -21.00
C ASN A 303 -7.97 6.91 -22.39
N GLU A 304 -7.06 7.63 -23.04
CA GLU A 304 -7.26 8.19 -24.39
C GLU A 304 -6.63 7.32 -25.49
N ASN A 305 -5.89 6.28 -25.11
CA ASN A 305 -5.16 5.43 -26.06
C ASN A 305 -5.82 4.06 -26.23
N ASP A 306 -6.33 3.80 -27.43
CA ASP A 306 -6.99 2.55 -27.81
C ASP A 306 -6.08 1.31 -27.77
N ARG A 307 -4.76 1.51 -27.68
CA ARG A 307 -3.78 0.43 -27.50
C ARG A 307 -3.61 0.03 -26.04
N ILE A 308 -4.01 0.86 -25.09
CA ILE A 308 -3.88 0.55 -23.67
C ILE A 308 -5.17 -0.12 -23.19
N ASN A 309 -5.03 -1.39 -22.82
CA ASN A 309 -6.09 -2.13 -22.17
C ASN A 309 -6.08 -1.88 -20.67
N ALA A 310 -7.25 -1.56 -20.13
CA ALA A 310 -7.49 -1.46 -18.71
C ALA A 310 -7.60 -2.85 -18.09
N VAL A 311 -6.51 -3.32 -17.51
CA VAL A 311 -6.45 -4.65 -16.91
C VAL A 311 -6.68 -4.57 -15.41
N PRO A 312 -7.69 -5.26 -14.84
CA PRO A 312 -7.92 -5.32 -13.40
C PRO A 312 -6.91 -6.25 -12.73
N ALA A 313 -5.63 -5.90 -12.77
CA ALA A 313 -4.55 -6.66 -12.13
C ALA A 313 -3.39 -5.75 -11.71
N ILE A 314 -2.66 -6.20 -10.70
CA ILE A 314 -1.45 -5.58 -10.18
C ILE A 314 -0.23 -6.31 -10.77
N ARG A 315 0.81 -5.57 -11.11
CA ARG A 315 2.08 -6.13 -11.57
C ARG A 315 2.83 -6.80 -10.43
N ASN A 316 3.32 -8.00 -10.71
CA ASN A 316 4.15 -8.81 -9.83
C ASN A 316 5.22 -9.56 -10.65
N SER A 317 5.83 -8.87 -11.63
CA SER A 317 6.66 -9.51 -12.65
C SER A 317 7.97 -10.12 -12.14
N ASP A 318 8.34 -9.86 -10.88
CA ASP A 318 9.46 -10.51 -10.20
C ASP A 318 9.19 -11.99 -9.93
N ASN A 319 7.92 -12.33 -9.66
CA ASN A 319 7.51 -13.72 -9.53
C ASN A 319 7.26 -14.33 -10.92
N PRO A 320 8.03 -15.34 -11.33
CA PRO A 320 7.94 -15.89 -12.69
C PRO A 320 6.62 -16.62 -12.98
N ASP A 321 5.98 -17.16 -11.94
CA ASP A 321 4.75 -17.94 -12.06
C ASP A 321 3.49 -17.06 -11.95
N PHE A 322 3.54 -15.98 -11.17
CA PHE A 322 2.44 -15.05 -10.89
C PHE A 322 2.86 -13.62 -11.20
N ARG A 323 3.13 -13.37 -12.48
CA ARG A 323 3.56 -12.06 -12.97
C ARG A 323 2.49 -10.96 -12.81
N GLU A 324 1.25 -11.37 -12.56
CA GLU A 324 0.06 -10.55 -12.47
C GLU A 324 -0.81 -11.04 -11.29
N LEU A 325 -1.34 -10.10 -10.50
CA LEU A 325 -2.23 -10.38 -9.38
C LEU A 325 -3.63 -9.80 -9.70
N PRO A 326 -4.63 -10.62 -10.04
CA PRO A 326 -5.95 -10.14 -10.42
C PRO A 326 -6.64 -9.36 -9.28
N ILE A 327 -7.30 -8.26 -9.61
CA ILE A 327 -8.06 -7.44 -8.66
C ILE A 327 -9.50 -7.95 -8.61
N VAL A 328 -9.89 -8.48 -7.46
CA VAL A 328 -11.22 -9.07 -7.20
C VAL A 328 -12.15 -8.12 -6.45
N GLY A 329 -11.63 -6.99 -5.97
CA GLY A 329 -12.40 -5.95 -5.30
C GLY A 329 -11.51 -5.03 -4.46
N TYR A 330 -12.13 -4.31 -3.54
CA TYR A 330 -11.44 -3.56 -2.49
C TYR A 330 -11.89 -4.02 -1.09
N LEU A 331 -11.10 -3.66 -0.08
CA LEU A 331 -11.30 -4.04 1.32
C LEU A 331 -10.92 -2.87 2.23
N PRO A 332 -11.89 -2.18 2.86
CA PRO A 332 -11.61 -1.28 3.96
C PRO A 332 -11.03 -2.07 5.15
N LEU A 333 -9.81 -1.73 5.58
CA LEU A 333 -9.07 -2.41 6.65
C LEU A 333 -8.70 -1.47 7.80
N TYR A 334 -9.49 -1.49 8.88
CA TYR A 334 -9.26 -0.66 10.08
C TYR A 334 -8.66 -1.45 11.25
N THR A 335 -7.90 -2.52 10.98
CA THR A 335 -7.30 -3.36 12.03
C THR A 335 -5.79 -3.19 12.05
N ILE A 336 -5.29 -2.52 13.10
CA ILE A 336 -3.85 -2.35 13.33
C ILE A 336 -3.18 -3.70 13.55
N GLY A 337 -2.01 -3.89 12.94
CA GLY A 337 -1.29 -5.17 12.93
C GLY A 337 -1.66 -6.09 11.77
N ALA A 338 -2.62 -5.71 10.92
CA ALA A 338 -2.91 -6.43 9.69
C ALA A 338 -1.77 -6.28 8.67
N TYR A 339 -1.53 -7.35 7.93
CA TYR A 339 -0.53 -7.44 6.89
C TYR A 339 -1.12 -7.00 5.55
N LEU A 340 -0.32 -6.24 4.82
CA LEU A 340 -0.67 -5.71 3.51
C LEU A 340 0.58 -5.63 2.63
N CYS A 341 0.36 -5.51 1.34
CA CYS A 341 1.42 -5.39 0.34
C CYS A 341 1.16 -4.17 -0.53
N LYS A 342 2.18 -3.73 -1.24
CA LYS A 342 2.06 -2.68 -2.24
C LYS A 342 2.82 -3.08 -3.49
N SER A 343 2.39 -2.58 -4.64
CA SER A 343 3.16 -2.69 -5.88
C SER A 343 3.48 -1.29 -6.41
N GLY A 344 4.73 -1.06 -6.77
CA GLY A 344 5.19 0.23 -7.29
C GLY A 344 6.35 0.05 -8.26
N TYR A 345 6.59 1.04 -9.09
CA TYR A 345 7.58 0.98 -10.16
C TYR A 345 9.01 0.79 -9.64
N THR A 346 9.35 1.39 -8.51
CA THR A 346 10.74 1.45 -8.04
C THR A 346 11.09 0.28 -7.12
N THR A 347 10.19 -0.08 -6.21
CA THR A 347 10.44 -1.18 -5.25
C THR A 347 9.62 -2.43 -5.52
N HIS A 348 8.88 -2.45 -6.63
CA HIS A 348 8.05 -3.60 -7.04
C HIS A 348 7.09 -4.01 -5.91
N VAL A 349 6.87 -5.32 -5.72
CA VAL A 349 6.01 -5.80 -4.63
C VAL A 349 6.79 -5.86 -3.32
N THR A 350 6.32 -5.14 -2.30
CA THR A 350 6.80 -5.28 -0.91
C THR A 350 5.61 -5.42 0.02
N CYS A 351 5.82 -6.10 1.15
CA CYS A 351 4.78 -6.29 2.16
C CYS A 351 5.23 -5.74 3.52
N GLY A 352 4.24 -5.42 4.34
CA GLY A 352 4.42 -4.74 5.62
C GLY A 352 3.22 -4.91 6.53
N VAL A 353 3.19 -4.10 7.59
CA VAL A 353 2.15 -4.13 8.62
C VAL A 353 1.51 -2.75 8.76
N LEU A 354 0.19 -2.71 8.89
CA LEU A 354 -0.56 -1.49 9.17
C LEU A 354 -0.32 -1.03 10.63
N ASN A 355 0.19 0.19 10.80
CA ASN A 355 0.54 0.77 12.10
C ASN A 355 -0.50 1.76 12.62
N SER A 356 -1.12 2.53 11.73
CA SER A 356 -2.16 3.52 12.02
C SER A 356 -3.09 3.70 10.82
N TYR A 357 -4.36 4.02 11.05
CA TYR A 357 -5.36 4.32 10.02
C TYR A 357 -5.94 5.75 10.13
N ASP A 358 -5.40 6.57 11.02
CA ASP A 358 -5.94 7.85 11.46
C ASP A 358 -4.82 8.88 11.68
N ALA A 359 -3.83 8.86 10.78
CA ALA A 359 -2.68 9.75 10.86
C ALA A 359 -2.92 11.06 10.09
N VAL A 360 -2.07 12.05 10.38
CA VAL A 360 -1.92 13.28 9.61
C VAL A 360 -0.54 13.30 8.98
N HIS A 361 -0.48 13.46 7.66
CA HIS A 361 0.75 13.69 6.92
C HIS A 361 0.74 15.12 6.39
N ARG A 362 1.66 15.94 6.91
CA ARG A 362 1.83 17.32 6.50
C ARG A 362 3.16 17.49 5.81
N ILE A 363 3.15 18.01 4.59
CA ILE A 363 4.33 18.12 3.73
C ILE A 363 4.34 19.44 2.96
N GLU A 364 5.52 20.02 2.78
CA GLU A 364 5.72 21.18 1.91
C GLU A 364 6.18 20.70 0.53
N MET A 365 5.41 21.00 -0.52
CA MET A 365 5.76 20.69 -1.91
C MET A 365 5.71 21.98 -2.73
N ASN A 366 6.82 22.31 -3.41
CA ASN A 366 6.97 23.54 -4.21
C ASN A 366 6.53 24.83 -3.47
N GLY A 367 6.82 24.91 -2.16
CA GLY A 367 6.48 26.06 -1.31
C GLY A 367 5.00 26.14 -0.89
N THR A 368 4.20 25.13 -1.23
CA THR A 368 2.81 24.99 -0.78
C THR A 368 2.72 23.92 0.30
N LEU A 369 1.93 24.18 1.34
CA LEU A 369 1.69 23.23 2.41
C LEU A 369 0.50 22.33 2.05
N HIS A 370 0.68 21.03 2.24
CA HIS A 370 -0.33 20.01 1.97
C HIS A 370 -0.63 19.25 3.25
N ASP A 371 -1.92 19.13 3.56
CA ASP A 371 -2.43 18.56 4.80
C ASP A 371 -3.30 17.36 4.50
N TYR A 372 -2.72 16.17 4.60
CA TYR A 372 -3.44 14.93 4.40
C TYR A 372 -3.91 14.39 5.74
N PHE A 373 -5.21 14.46 5.97
CA PHE A 373 -5.88 13.85 7.12
C PHE A 373 -6.36 12.44 6.79
N ASP A 374 -6.62 11.64 7.83
CA ASP A 374 -7.13 10.27 7.71
C ASP A 374 -6.29 9.38 6.78
N VAL A 375 -4.97 9.61 6.78
CA VAL A 375 -4.03 8.77 6.03
C VAL A 375 -3.60 7.57 6.85
N TRP A 376 -3.26 6.49 6.15
CA TRP A 376 -2.84 5.24 6.78
C TRP A 376 -1.33 5.13 6.72
N VAL A 377 -0.75 4.58 7.78
CA VAL A 377 0.70 4.43 7.95
C VAL A 377 1.03 2.95 8.09
N ALA A 378 1.97 2.46 7.29
CA ALA A 378 2.39 1.08 7.33
C ALA A 378 3.91 0.92 7.13
N ASP A 379 4.43 -0.18 7.65
CA ASP A 379 5.81 -0.65 7.47
C ASP A 379 6.05 -1.22 6.05
N LEU A 380 5.70 -0.46 5.01
CA LEU A 380 5.94 -0.79 3.62
C LEU A 380 7.20 -0.11 3.09
N LEU A 381 8.15 -0.91 2.59
CA LEU A 381 9.28 -0.37 1.83
C LEU A 381 8.77 0.26 0.54
N SER A 382 8.92 1.57 0.41
CA SER A 382 8.64 2.33 -0.81
C SER A 382 9.71 3.40 -1.04
N ARG A 383 9.90 3.81 -2.30
CA ARG A 383 10.89 4.79 -2.75
C ARG A 383 10.24 5.79 -3.72
N PRO A 384 10.92 6.91 -4.05
CA PRO A 384 10.50 7.78 -5.14
C PRO A 384 10.21 6.95 -6.41
N GLY A 385 9.07 7.21 -7.05
CA GLY A 385 8.52 6.39 -8.13
C GLY A 385 7.38 5.45 -7.73
N ASP A 386 7.28 5.05 -6.44
CA ASP A 386 6.19 4.18 -5.97
C ASP A 386 4.88 4.93 -5.65
N SER A 387 4.91 6.27 -5.58
CA SER A 387 3.72 7.11 -5.42
C SER A 387 2.67 6.78 -6.47
N GLY A 388 1.42 6.64 -6.05
CA GLY A 388 0.31 6.20 -6.89
C GLY A 388 0.16 4.69 -7.01
N GLY A 389 1.13 3.90 -6.54
CA GLY A 389 1.06 2.43 -6.58
C GLY A 389 -0.03 1.86 -5.66
N PRO A 390 -0.69 0.75 -6.05
CA PRO A 390 -1.74 0.14 -5.23
C PRO A 390 -1.17 -0.48 -3.95
N VAL A 391 -1.87 -0.28 -2.84
CA VAL A 391 -1.76 -1.07 -1.62
C VAL A 391 -2.88 -2.12 -1.64
N PHE A 392 -2.56 -3.37 -1.37
CA PHE A 392 -3.47 -4.50 -1.52
C PHE A 392 -3.27 -5.57 -0.44
N LYS A 393 -4.25 -6.46 -0.31
CA LYS A 393 -4.19 -7.63 0.57
C LYS A 393 -4.51 -8.90 -0.21
N PHE A 394 -3.76 -9.96 0.07
CA PHE A 394 -4.07 -11.31 -0.37
C PHE A 394 -5.28 -11.85 0.39
N VAL A 395 -6.22 -12.46 -0.33
CA VAL A 395 -7.45 -12.99 0.26
C VAL A 395 -7.53 -14.50 0.04
N LEU A 396 -7.87 -15.25 1.08
CA LEU A 396 -8.08 -16.69 0.98
C LEU A 396 -9.34 -17.01 0.20
N GLY A 397 -9.28 -18.07 -0.61
CA GLY A 397 -10.42 -18.54 -1.40
C GLY A 397 -10.68 -17.75 -2.68
N GLU A 398 -9.93 -16.67 -2.94
CA GLU A 398 -10.03 -15.86 -4.16
C GLU A 398 -8.73 -16.01 -4.99
N GLU A 399 -8.87 -16.11 -6.31
CA GLU A 399 -7.74 -16.10 -7.26
C GLU A 399 -7.30 -14.65 -7.56
N GLY A 400 -7.09 -13.86 -6.50
CA GLY A 400 -6.74 -12.45 -6.65
C GLY A 400 -6.42 -11.75 -5.34
N VAL A 401 -6.39 -10.43 -5.41
CA VAL A 401 -6.10 -9.50 -4.32
C VAL A 401 -7.19 -8.43 -4.22
N ARG A 402 -7.36 -7.89 -3.02
CA ARG A 402 -8.24 -6.74 -2.78
C ARG A 402 -7.42 -5.48 -2.56
N ILE A 403 -7.81 -4.40 -3.24
CA ILE A 403 -7.19 -3.08 -3.04
C ILE A 403 -7.58 -2.55 -1.65
N VAL A 404 -6.60 -2.03 -0.94
CA VAL A 404 -6.75 -1.42 0.38
C VAL A 404 -6.52 0.10 0.30
N GLY A 405 -5.64 0.55 -0.60
CA GLY A 405 -5.34 1.96 -0.78
C GLY A 405 -4.35 2.26 -1.90
N MET A 406 -3.75 3.44 -1.86
CA MET A 406 -2.79 3.92 -2.85
C MET A 406 -1.70 4.76 -2.19
N ILE A 407 -0.44 4.46 -2.48
CA ILE A 407 0.72 5.13 -1.90
C ILE A 407 0.73 6.61 -2.28
N ILE A 408 0.95 7.48 -1.29
CA ILE A 408 1.08 8.94 -1.51
C ILE A 408 2.41 9.49 -1.02
N GLY A 409 3.13 8.74 -0.20
CA GLY A 409 4.44 9.15 0.30
C GLY A 409 5.14 8.04 1.04
N ALA A 410 6.46 8.14 1.16
CA ALA A 410 7.25 7.16 1.88
C ALA A 410 8.59 7.73 2.34
N LYS A 411 9.22 7.03 3.29
CA LYS A 411 10.64 7.21 3.63
C LYS A 411 11.37 5.88 3.73
N ILE A 412 12.61 5.92 3.23
CA ILE A 412 13.46 4.75 2.98
C ILE A 412 14.03 4.17 4.28
N GLN A 413 14.48 5.03 5.21
CA GLN A 413 15.25 4.59 6.38
C GLN A 413 14.48 3.67 7.33
N ASN A 414 13.16 3.81 7.40
CA ASN A 414 12.30 3.04 8.31
C ASN A 414 11.24 2.20 7.60
N ASN A 415 11.27 2.11 6.26
CA ASN A 415 10.20 1.46 5.48
C ASN A 415 8.80 1.96 5.84
N ILE A 416 8.66 3.25 6.15
CA ILE A 416 7.35 3.83 6.48
C ILE A 416 6.75 4.40 5.22
N SER A 417 5.59 3.91 4.84
CA SER A 417 4.77 4.47 3.77
C SER A 417 3.47 5.03 4.31
N VAL A 418 2.99 6.07 3.64
CA VAL A 418 1.70 6.71 3.85
C VAL A 418 0.85 6.49 2.61
N PHE A 419 -0.42 6.16 2.82
CA PHE A 419 -1.35 5.92 1.73
C PHE A 419 -2.77 6.37 2.08
N HIS A 420 -3.56 6.71 1.06
CA HIS A 420 -5.00 6.91 1.22
C HIS A 420 -5.75 5.58 1.08
N PRO A 421 -6.81 5.34 1.85
CA PRO A 421 -7.63 4.15 1.68
C PRO A 421 -8.49 4.24 0.41
N THR A 422 -8.86 3.07 -0.14
CA THR A 422 -9.56 2.98 -1.43
C THR A 422 -10.87 3.74 -1.47
N ASP A 423 -11.65 3.73 -0.39
CA ASP A 423 -12.94 4.43 -0.30
C ASP A 423 -12.78 5.97 -0.32
N THR A 424 -11.67 6.49 0.22
CA THR A 424 -11.31 7.91 0.10
C THR A 424 -10.89 8.27 -1.32
N ILE A 425 -10.21 7.36 -2.01
CA ILE A 425 -9.80 7.56 -3.40
C ILE A 425 -11.05 7.60 -4.28
N LEU A 426 -11.83 6.51 -4.30
CA LEU A 426 -13.01 6.34 -5.17
C LEU A 426 -14.11 7.39 -4.99
N ARG A 427 -14.13 8.12 -3.86
CA ARG A 427 -15.12 9.16 -3.58
C ARG A 427 -14.90 10.41 -4.42
N ARG A 428 -15.92 10.81 -5.15
CA ARG A 428 -15.95 12.06 -5.91
C ARG A 428 -16.31 13.25 -5.02
N ASP A 429 -16.13 14.46 -5.54
CA ASP A 429 -16.44 15.70 -4.82
C ASP A 429 -17.94 15.84 -4.52
N ASP A 430 -18.79 15.22 -5.36
CA ASP A 430 -20.24 15.13 -5.16
C ASP A 430 -20.66 13.95 -4.24
N LEU A 431 -19.68 13.31 -3.58
CA LEU A 431 -19.83 12.14 -2.70
C LEU A 431 -20.27 10.85 -3.39
N SER A 432 -20.44 10.83 -4.72
CA SER A 432 -20.64 9.59 -5.46
C SER A 432 -19.34 8.77 -5.52
N LEU A 433 -19.45 7.46 -5.71
CA LEU A 433 -18.28 6.58 -5.83
C LEU A 433 -18.00 6.28 -7.31
N MET A 434 -16.73 6.31 -7.69
CA MET A 434 -16.25 5.67 -8.92
C MET A 434 -16.26 4.15 -8.75
N ASP A 435 -16.57 3.43 -9.83
CA ASP A 435 -16.58 1.98 -9.82
C ASP A 435 -15.16 1.45 -10.00
N LEU A 436 -14.65 0.69 -9.04
CA LEU A 436 -13.41 -0.06 -9.24
C LEU A 436 -13.61 -1.11 -10.34
N ILE A 437 -12.70 -1.15 -11.31
CA ILE A 437 -12.68 -2.21 -12.33
C ILE A 437 -11.99 -3.44 -11.73
N THR A 438 -12.70 -4.55 -11.72
CA THR A 438 -12.32 -5.84 -11.15
C THR A 438 -12.50 -6.94 -12.18
N VAL A 439 -11.98 -8.14 -11.92
CA VAL A 439 -12.22 -9.31 -12.79
C VAL A 439 -13.70 -9.70 -12.92
N HIS A 440 -14.57 -9.22 -12.04
CA HIS A 440 -16.01 -9.56 -12.05
C HIS A 440 -16.88 -8.57 -12.81
N ASN A 441 -16.38 -7.36 -13.09
CA ASN A 441 -17.14 -6.26 -13.71
C ASN A 441 -16.35 -5.51 -14.80
N ASN A 442 -15.28 -6.15 -15.33
CA ASN A 442 -14.50 -5.63 -16.46
C ASN A 442 -15.34 -5.58 -17.73
#